data_AF-F6HD71-F1
#
_entry.id   AF-F6HD71-F1
#
_cell.length_a   1.000
_cell.length_b   1.000
_cell.length_c   1.000
_cell.angle_alpha   90.00
_cell.angle_beta   90.00
_cell.angle_gamma   90.00
#
_symmetry.space_group_name_H-M   'P 1'
#
loop_
_entity.id
_entity.type
_entity.pdbx_description
1 polymer ?
#
loop_
_entity_poly.entity_id
_entity_poly.type
_entity_poly.pdbx_seq_one_letter_code
_entity_poly.pdbx_strand_id
1 'polypeptide(L)'
;MAVTGTANLAAPTPPSLCRLFPNPRYLPTHPLKPRPISASLSSIDIRSPNWTPGSWKSKKAQQLPEYPDPVELESVLKTLESFPPMVFAGEARNLEERLADAAVGKAFLLQGGDCAESFKEFGGTNIRDTFRVLLQMGIVLTFGAQLPVIK
;
A
#
# COMPACT_ATOMS: atom_id res chain seq x y z
N MET A 1 53.50 -3.39 -26.26
CA MET A 1 52.27 -3.45 -27.07
C MET A 1 51.37 -2.33 -26.58
N ALA A 2 51.35 -1.21 -27.32
CA ALA A 2 50.53 -0.05 -26.99
C ALA A 2 49.11 -0.27 -27.53
N VAL A 3 48.10 0.04 -26.71
CA VAL A 3 46.75 0.30 -27.20
C VAL A 3 46.24 1.53 -26.48
N THR A 4 46.34 2.67 -27.17
CA THR A 4 45.71 3.94 -26.81
C THR A 4 44.23 3.85 -27.15
N GLY A 5 43.36 3.93 -26.14
CA GLY A 5 41.91 4.08 -26.32
C GLY A 5 41.43 5.38 -25.68
N THR A 6 41.13 6.38 -26.50
CA THR A 6 40.50 7.64 -26.09
C THR A 6 39.00 7.42 -25.92
N ALA A 7 38.51 7.35 -24.68
CA ALA A 7 37.08 7.34 -24.38
C ALA A 7 36.62 8.76 -24.01
N ASN A 8 35.84 9.36 -24.91
CA ASN A 8 35.20 10.66 -24.76
C ASN A 8 33.90 10.45 -23.96
N LEU A 9 33.87 10.86 -22.68
CA LEU A 9 32.68 10.78 -21.83
C LEU A 9 31.96 12.13 -21.83
N ALA A 10 31.00 12.27 -22.76
CA ALA A 10 30.02 13.34 -22.73
C ALA A 10 29.05 13.13 -21.55
N ALA A 11 28.72 14.20 -20.83
CA ALA A 11 27.79 14.18 -19.71
C ALA A 11 26.35 13.79 -20.16
N PRO A 12 25.62 12.96 -19.39
CA PRO A 12 24.23 12.62 -19.72
C PRO A 12 23.30 13.82 -19.49
N THR A 13 22.43 14.08 -20.46
CA THR A 13 21.34 15.07 -20.37
C THR A 13 20.25 14.57 -19.40
N PRO A 14 19.67 15.44 -18.57
CA PRO A 14 18.61 15.03 -17.64
C PRO A 14 17.32 14.69 -18.39
N PRO A 15 16.57 13.64 -18.01
CA PRO A 15 15.28 13.32 -18.62
C PRO A 15 14.24 14.39 -18.27
N SER A 16 13.47 14.81 -19.28
CA SER A 16 12.40 15.81 -19.16
C SER A 16 11.27 15.33 -18.23
N LEU A 17 11.13 15.98 -17.08
CA LEU A 17 10.14 15.70 -16.01
C LEU A 17 8.67 16.09 -16.34
N CYS A 18 8.30 16.29 -17.60
CA CYS A 18 6.99 16.87 -18.00
C CYS A 18 5.95 15.88 -18.56
N ARG A 19 6.01 14.57 -18.24
CA ARG A 19 5.03 13.58 -18.77
C ARG A 19 4.19 12.82 -17.74
N LEU A 20 4.25 13.16 -16.45
CA LEU A 20 3.51 12.41 -15.42
C LEU A 20 2.11 12.94 -15.08
N PHE A 21 1.67 14.04 -15.71
CA PHE A 21 0.27 14.49 -15.59
C PHE A 21 -0.50 14.14 -16.87
N PRO A 22 -1.65 13.43 -16.77
CA PRO A 22 -2.53 13.24 -17.91
C PRO A 22 -2.95 14.62 -18.47
N ASN A 23 -2.78 14.80 -19.77
CA ASN A 23 -3.18 16.02 -20.45
C ASN A 23 -4.73 16.12 -20.42
N PRO A 24 -5.33 17.22 -19.90
CA PRO A 24 -6.80 17.35 -19.77
C PRO A 24 -7.56 17.32 -21.10
N ARG A 25 -6.85 17.31 -22.25
CA ARG A 25 -7.42 17.19 -23.59
C ARG A 25 -7.76 15.76 -24.03
N TYR A 26 -7.40 14.75 -23.25
CA TYR A 26 -7.78 13.34 -23.53
C TYR A 26 -8.79 12.84 -22.50
N LEU A 27 -9.98 13.46 -22.50
CA LEU A 27 -11.19 12.77 -22.02
C LEU A 27 -11.69 11.88 -23.15
N PRO A 28 -11.88 10.57 -22.97
CA PRO A 28 -12.52 9.74 -23.98
C PRO A 28 -13.93 10.28 -24.25
N THR A 29 -14.16 10.81 -25.44
CA THR A 29 -15.45 11.37 -25.89
C THR A 29 -16.41 10.30 -26.40
N HIS A 30 -16.05 9.02 -26.30
CA HIS A 30 -16.92 7.92 -26.68
C HIS A 30 -17.89 7.59 -25.53
N PRO A 31 -19.22 7.60 -25.78
CA PRO A 31 -20.17 7.19 -24.77
C PRO A 31 -19.92 5.72 -24.44
N LEU A 32 -19.60 5.45 -23.16
CA LEU A 32 -19.53 4.09 -22.65
C LEU A 32 -20.93 3.47 -22.81
N LYS A 33 -21.06 2.49 -23.71
CA LYS A 33 -22.31 1.76 -23.93
C LYS A 33 -22.63 0.97 -22.65
N PRO A 34 -23.72 1.24 -21.92
CA PRO A 34 -24.05 0.47 -20.74
C PRO A 34 -24.40 -0.96 -21.17
N ARG A 35 -23.63 -1.93 -20.66
CA ARG A 35 -23.94 -3.36 -20.83
C ARG A 35 -25.08 -3.67 -19.88
N PRO A 36 -26.19 -4.30 -20.33
CA PRO A 36 -27.28 -4.64 -19.43
C PRO A 36 -26.77 -5.66 -18.41
N ILE A 37 -26.69 -5.25 -17.15
CA ILE A 37 -26.40 -6.15 -16.02
C ILE A 37 -27.70 -6.90 -15.74
N SER A 38 -27.97 -7.95 -16.52
CA SER A 38 -28.93 -8.98 -16.12
C SER A 38 -28.18 -9.95 -15.21
N ALA A 39 -27.96 -9.53 -13.97
CA ALA A 39 -27.53 -10.43 -12.91
C ALA A 39 -28.74 -10.66 -12.01
N SER A 40 -29.27 -11.87 -12.07
CA SER A 40 -30.23 -12.36 -11.08
C SER A 40 -29.63 -12.19 -9.69
N LEU A 41 -30.27 -11.40 -8.84
CA LEU A 41 -29.97 -11.28 -7.41
C LEU A 41 -30.40 -12.56 -6.69
N SER A 42 -29.75 -13.67 -7.00
CA SER A 42 -29.68 -14.79 -6.06
C SER A 42 -28.74 -14.35 -4.94
N SER A 43 -29.29 -14.23 -3.73
CA SER A 43 -28.58 -13.97 -2.47
C SER A 43 -27.14 -14.46 -2.49
N ILE A 44 -26.19 -13.54 -2.70
CA ILE A 44 -24.77 -13.82 -2.49
C ILE A 44 -24.61 -14.01 -0.99
N ASP A 45 -24.47 -15.25 -0.55
CA ASP A 45 -23.97 -15.52 0.79
C ASP A 45 -22.48 -15.13 0.79
N ILE A 46 -22.17 -13.92 1.26
CA ILE A 46 -20.79 -13.36 1.35
C ILE A 46 -20.02 -14.01 2.52
N ARG A 47 -20.27 -15.29 2.81
CA ARG A 47 -19.45 -16.07 3.72
C ARG A 47 -18.86 -17.20 2.92
N SER A 48 -17.58 -17.04 2.56
CA SER A 48 -16.74 -18.17 2.15
C SER A 48 -16.86 -19.24 3.24
N PRO A 49 -17.52 -20.40 2.97
CA PRO A 49 -18.03 -21.27 4.04
C PRO A 49 -16.93 -21.96 4.87
N ASN A 50 -15.65 -21.77 4.53
CA ASN A 50 -14.49 -22.47 5.10
C ASN A 50 -13.33 -21.54 5.50
N TRP A 51 -13.55 -20.23 5.63
CA TRP A 51 -12.46 -19.33 6.06
C TRP A 51 -12.21 -19.45 7.56
N THR A 52 -10.95 -19.69 7.93
CA THR A 52 -10.45 -19.60 9.31
C THR A 52 -9.09 -18.90 9.30
N PRO A 53 -8.62 -18.32 10.42
CA PRO A 53 -7.29 -17.71 10.50
C PRO A 53 -6.14 -18.64 10.07
N GLY A 54 -6.29 -19.96 10.21
CA GLY A 54 -5.30 -20.95 9.80
C GLY A 54 -5.42 -21.44 8.36
N SER A 55 -6.50 -21.11 7.64
CA SER A 55 -6.82 -21.67 6.31
C SER A 55 -5.75 -21.38 5.25
N TRP A 56 -4.98 -20.29 5.40
CA TRP A 56 -3.89 -19.92 4.49
C TRP A 56 -2.72 -20.93 4.49
N LYS A 57 -2.49 -21.65 5.60
CA LYS A 57 -1.39 -22.64 5.72
C LYS A 57 -1.51 -23.80 4.72
N SER A 58 -2.71 -24.05 4.20
CA SER A 58 -2.97 -25.05 3.15
C SER A 58 -2.65 -24.56 1.73
N LYS A 59 -2.32 -23.27 1.56
CA LYS A 59 -2.03 -22.64 0.27
C LYS A 59 -0.52 -22.52 0.07
N LYS A 60 -0.10 -22.43 -1.19
CA LYS A 60 1.30 -22.18 -1.53
C LYS A 60 1.67 -20.75 -1.12
N ALA A 61 2.49 -20.60 -0.08
CA ALA A 61 3.06 -19.34 0.35
C ALA A 61 4.48 -19.15 -0.23
N GLN A 62 4.86 -17.90 -0.50
CA GLN A 62 6.21 -17.53 -0.94
C GLN A 62 6.87 -16.68 0.15
N GLN A 63 8.22 -16.58 0.13
CA GLN A 63 9.00 -15.73 1.04
C GLN A 63 8.86 -16.06 2.54
N LEU A 64 8.43 -17.27 2.90
CA LEU A 64 8.44 -17.71 4.28
C LEU A 64 9.85 -18.14 4.70
N PRO A 65 10.34 -17.70 5.88
CA PRO A 65 11.56 -18.24 6.44
C PRO A 65 11.35 -19.69 6.90
N GLU A 66 12.43 -20.48 6.86
CA GLU A 66 12.46 -21.81 7.44
C GLU A 66 12.96 -21.71 8.88
N TYR A 67 12.09 -22.04 9.84
CA TYR A 67 12.44 -22.01 11.26
C TYR A 67 13.02 -23.37 11.68
N PRO A 68 14.18 -23.40 12.36
CA PRO A 68 14.85 -24.65 12.72
C PRO A 68 14.11 -25.44 13.82
N ASP A 69 13.43 -24.75 14.75
CA ASP A 69 12.70 -25.37 15.85
C ASP A 69 11.18 -25.06 15.75
N PRO A 70 10.35 -26.06 15.40
CA PRO A 70 8.90 -25.88 15.32
C PRO A 70 8.24 -25.71 16.69
N VAL A 71 8.82 -26.25 17.77
CA VAL A 71 8.30 -26.15 19.14
C VAL A 71 8.52 -24.74 19.66
N GLU A 72 9.70 -24.16 19.42
CA GLU A 72 9.99 -22.76 19.77
C GLU A 72 9.06 -21.80 19.02
N LEU A 73 8.84 -22.02 17.72
CA LEU A 73 7.90 -21.24 16.92
C LEU A 73 6.48 -21.26 17.51
N GLU A 74 5.96 -22.43 17.88
CA GLU A 74 4.62 -22.55 18.48
C GLU A 74 4.52 -21.83 19.83
N SER A 75 5.58 -21.92 20.65
CA SER A 75 5.67 -21.20 21.93
C SER A 75 5.61 -19.68 21.75
N VAL A 76 6.35 -19.13 20.79
CA VAL A 76 6.34 -17.70 20.47
C VAL A 76 4.97 -17.26 19.94
N LEU A 77 4.36 -18.03 19.03
CA LEU A 77 3.03 -17.71 18.50
C LEU A 77 1.98 -17.65 19.62
N LYS A 78 1.98 -18.62 20.54
CA LYS A 78 1.07 -18.63 21.70
C LYS A 78 1.28 -17.42 22.61
N THR A 79 2.52 -16.96 22.74
CA THR A 79 2.83 -15.74 23.51
C THR A 79 2.25 -14.51 22.81
N LEU A 80 2.44 -14.37 21.49
CA LEU A 80 1.92 -13.24 20.71
C LEU A 80 0.39 -13.17 20.72
N GLU A 81 -0.29 -14.33 20.68
CA GLU A 81 -1.75 -14.42 20.79
C GLU A 81 -2.31 -13.87 22.11
N SER A 82 -1.50 -13.84 23.17
CA SER A 82 -1.90 -13.31 24.49
C SER A 82 -1.81 -11.79 24.61
N PHE A 83 -1.13 -11.11 23.67
CA PHE A 83 -0.96 -9.67 23.70
C PHE A 83 -2.21 -8.93 23.22
N PRO A 84 -2.45 -7.70 23.71
CA PRO A 84 -3.57 -6.90 23.23
C PRO A 84 -3.41 -6.60 21.72
N PRO A 85 -4.53 -6.44 20.99
CA PRO A 85 -4.47 -6.08 19.59
C PRO A 85 -3.88 -4.68 19.41
N MET A 86 -3.18 -4.46 18.28
CA MET A 86 -2.58 -3.16 17.95
C MET A 86 -3.60 -2.12 17.50
N VAL A 87 -4.73 -2.56 16.94
CA VAL A 87 -5.83 -1.69 16.47
C VAL A 87 -7.18 -2.28 16.85
N PHE A 88 -8.16 -1.41 17.07
CA PHE A 88 -9.53 -1.83 17.35
C PHE A 88 -10.30 -2.08 16.05
N ALA A 89 -11.26 -3.01 16.09
CA ALA A 89 -12.09 -3.33 14.91
C ALA A 89 -12.90 -2.13 14.39
N GLY A 90 -13.26 -1.18 15.27
CA GLY A 90 -13.95 0.06 14.88
C GLY A 90 -13.07 0.99 14.04
N GLU A 91 -11.77 1.05 14.33
CA GLU A 91 -10.81 1.86 13.58
C GLU A 91 -10.59 1.28 12.17
N ALA A 92 -10.51 -0.05 12.05
CA ALA A 92 -10.42 -0.72 10.75
C ALA A 92 -11.64 -0.47 9.87
N ARG A 93 -12.86 -0.52 10.43
CA ARG A 93 -14.10 -0.20 9.70
C ARG A 93 -14.15 1.27 9.28
N ASN A 94 -13.71 2.19 10.14
CA ASN A 94 -13.62 3.60 9.78
C ASN A 94 -12.63 3.83 8.62
N LEU A 95 -11.48 3.15 8.65
CA LEU A 95 -10.52 3.19 7.55
C LEU A 95 -11.11 2.63 6.25
N GLU A 96 -11.85 1.52 6.32
CA GLU A 96 -12.53 0.91 5.17
C GLU A 96 -13.52 1.90 4.51
N GLU A 97 -14.35 2.58 5.30
CA GLU A 97 -15.28 3.61 4.79
C GLU A 97 -14.54 4.74 4.06
N ARG A 98 -13.42 5.21 4.63
CA ARG A 98 -12.60 6.27 4.02
C ARG A 98 -11.92 5.78 2.73
N LEU A 99 -11.42 4.54 2.71
CA LEU A 99 -10.83 3.94 1.50
C LEU A 99 -11.88 3.75 0.40
N ALA A 100 -13.14 3.48 0.75
CA ALA A 100 -14.24 3.43 -0.20
C ALA A 100 -14.45 4.79 -0.89
N ASP A 101 -14.36 5.90 -0.16
CA ASP A 101 -14.39 7.25 -0.75
C ASP A 101 -13.23 7.49 -1.73
N ALA A 102 -12.02 7.02 -1.39
CA ALA A 102 -10.87 7.11 -2.30
C ALA A 102 -11.09 6.29 -3.58
N ALA A 103 -11.66 5.09 -3.47
CA ALA A 103 -11.93 4.20 -4.61
C ALA A 103 -12.91 4.82 -5.63
N VAL A 104 -13.81 5.70 -5.18
CA VAL A 104 -14.76 6.43 -6.05
C VAL A 104 -14.33 7.87 -6.35
N GLY A 105 -13.07 8.22 -6.06
CA GLY A 105 -12.48 9.53 -6.40
C GLY A 105 -12.92 10.70 -5.52
N LYS A 106 -13.48 10.43 -4.33
CA LYS A 106 -13.89 11.46 -3.35
C LYS A 106 -12.81 11.80 -2.33
N ALA A 107 -11.74 11.01 -2.25
CA ALA A 107 -10.61 11.22 -1.36
C ALA A 107 -9.31 10.76 -2.04
N PHE A 108 -8.17 11.14 -1.46
CA PHE A 108 -6.84 10.70 -1.89
C PHE A 108 -6.16 9.92 -0.77
N LEU A 109 -5.48 8.82 -1.08
CA LEU A 109 -4.73 8.02 -0.11
C LEU A 109 -3.24 8.40 -0.14
N LEU A 110 -2.71 8.83 0.99
CA LEU A 110 -1.27 9.00 1.22
C LEU A 110 -0.79 7.89 2.16
N GLN A 111 0.01 6.97 1.62
CA GLN A 111 0.69 5.93 2.39
C GLN A 111 2.20 6.08 2.19
N GLY A 112 2.97 6.00 3.27
CA GLY A 112 4.42 6.06 3.22
C GLY A 112 5.05 5.70 4.55
N GLY A 113 6.34 5.42 4.52
CA GLY A 113 7.11 4.97 5.68
C GLY A 113 8.47 4.42 5.24
N ASP A 114 9.14 3.74 6.18
CA ASP A 114 10.40 3.07 5.92
C ASP A 114 10.20 1.87 4.98
N CYS A 115 11.23 1.53 4.20
CA CYS A 115 11.20 0.34 3.34
C CYS A 115 11.22 -0.96 4.17
N ALA A 116 11.98 -0.94 5.26
CA ALA A 116 12.03 -1.98 6.28
C ALA A 116 12.40 -1.34 7.61
N GLU A 117 11.55 -1.48 8.62
CA GLU A 117 11.87 -1.02 9.96
C GLU A 117 12.93 -1.93 10.62
N SER A 118 13.89 -1.33 11.32
CA SER A 118 14.94 -2.06 12.04
C SER A 118 14.84 -1.85 13.55
N PHE A 119 15.13 -2.89 14.34
CA PHE A 119 15.11 -2.80 15.80
C PHE A 119 16.14 -1.79 16.34
N LYS A 120 17.27 -1.64 15.65
CA LYS A 120 18.35 -0.71 16.05
C LYS A 120 17.93 0.75 15.90
N GLU A 121 17.09 1.04 14.92
CA GLU A 121 16.63 2.39 14.59
C GLU A 121 15.20 2.65 15.08
N PHE A 122 14.67 1.76 15.92
CA PHE A 122 13.39 1.93 16.57
C PHE A 122 13.49 2.94 17.71
N GLY A 123 13.22 4.21 17.41
CA GLY A 123 13.25 5.30 18.37
C GLY A 123 12.25 6.40 18.06
N GLY A 124 11.82 7.11 19.10
CA GLY A 124 10.79 8.15 18.99
C GLY A 124 11.14 9.29 18.04
N THR A 125 12.44 9.59 17.85
CA THR A 125 12.88 10.60 16.89
C THR A 125 12.57 10.20 15.44
N ASN A 126 12.93 8.97 15.03
CA ASN A 126 12.67 8.49 13.67
C ASN A 126 11.17 8.48 13.36
N ILE A 127 10.38 7.91 14.28
CA ILE A 127 8.92 7.84 14.15
C ILE A 127 8.32 9.25 14.02
N ARG A 128 8.74 10.19 14.88
CA ARG A 128 8.26 11.57 14.85
C ARG A 128 8.61 12.26 13.54
N ASP A 129 9.83 12.08 13.06
CA ASP A 129 10.31 12.79 11.89
C ASP A 129 9.65 12.22 10.61
N THR A 130 9.46 10.90 10.49
CA THR A 130 8.65 10.27 9.44
C THR A 130 7.19 10.74 9.49
N PHE A 131 6.58 10.80 10.67
CA PHE A 131 5.21 11.28 10.83
C PHE A 131 5.06 12.75 10.42
N ARG A 132 6.04 13.61 10.74
CA ARG A 132 6.04 15.03 10.32
C ARG A 132 6.07 15.15 8.80
N VAL A 133 6.88 14.37 8.13
CA VAL A 133 6.95 14.36 6.65
C VAL A 133 5.59 13.94 6.06
N LEU A 134 4.98 12.87 6.57
CA LEU A 134 3.65 12.43 6.11
C LEU A 134 2.58 13.52 6.31
N LEU A 135 2.60 14.24 7.44
CA LEU A 135 1.66 15.35 7.67
C LEU A 135 1.91 16.53 6.71
N GLN A 136 3.18 16.89 6.47
CA GLN A 136 3.53 17.97 5.54
C GLN A 136 3.11 17.63 4.11
N MET A 137 3.38 16.42 3.64
CA MET A 137 2.91 15.92 2.34
C MET A 137 1.38 15.93 2.26
N GLY A 138 0.70 15.50 3.34
CA GLY A 138 -0.75 15.49 3.41
C GLY A 138 -1.38 16.88 3.25
N ILE A 139 -0.78 17.93 3.83
CA ILE A 139 -1.26 19.32 3.67
C ILE A 139 -1.10 19.77 2.22
N VAL A 140 0.07 19.52 1.61
CA VAL A 140 0.33 19.89 0.21
C VAL A 140 -0.63 19.17 -0.74
N LEU A 141 -0.85 17.87 -0.54
CA LEU A 141 -1.77 17.07 -1.35
C LEU A 141 -3.23 17.51 -1.17
N THR A 142 -3.64 17.86 0.04
CA THR A 142 -5.01 18.36 0.31
C THR A 142 -5.28 19.64 -0.49
N PHE A 143 -4.31 20.57 -0.51
CA PHE A 143 -4.42 21.81 -1.29
C PHE A 143 -4.39 21.56 -2.80
N GLY A 144 -3.47 20.71 -3.28
CA GLY A 144 -3.29 20.46 -4.71
C GLY A 144 -4.41 19.62 -5.34
N ALA A 145 -4.90 18.61 -4.63
CA ALA A 145 -5.98 17.74 -5.11
C ALA A 145 -7.37 18.32 -4.88
N GLN A 146 -7.52 19.28 -3.95
CA GLN A 146 -8.82 19.76 -3.45
C GLN A 146 -9.73 18.63 -2.94
N LEU A 147 -9.12 17.55 -2.46
CA LEU A 147 -9.79 16.38 -1.90
C LEU A 147 -9.28 16.10 -0.49
N PRO A 148 -10.08 15.48 0.39
CA PRO A 148 -9.62 14.94 1.66
C PRO A 148 -8.47 13.94 1.45
N VAL A 149 -7.39 14.06 2.24
CA VAL A 149 -6.27 13.12 2.21
C VAL A 149 -6.32 12.19 3.43
N ILE A 150 -6.48 10.89 3.14
CA ILE A 150 -6.34 9.78 4.09
C ILE A 150 -4.85 9.55 4.32
N LYS A 151 -4.46 9.47 5.58
CA LYS A 151 -3.10 9.28 6.06
C LYS A 151 -3.12 8.13 7.03
#